data_AF-W9G169-F1
#
_entry.id   AF-W9G169-F1
#
_cell.length_a   1.000
_cell.length_b   1.000
_cell.length_c   1.000
_cell.angle_alpha   90.00
_cell.angle_beta   90.00
_cell.angle_gamma   90.00
#
_symmetry.space_group_name_H-M   'P 1'
#
loop_
_entity.id
_entity.type
_entity.pdbx_description
1 polymer ?
#
loop_
_entity_poly.entity_id
_entity_poly.type
_entity_poly.pdbx_seq_one_letter_code
_entity_poly.pdbx_strand_id
1 'polypeptide(L)'
;MEDARVVAWDELVLATGSTSFVPPIEGLDADHLLAGTVPGVVAFRTVDDCRRIVETATSAAHAVVLGGGLLGLEAARGLLARGVHVTVVHPQGHPMDRQLDADGGAVLTRVVRGLGARLVLGRFAVAHRPATPETSAEVVLDDGSTLAADLVVVAAGVRPRTDLAAHLGLEVNRAVVVDDQLRTSLPHIHAIGECAEHRGEVPGLVQPGWDQARVLADVLSGADPHATYAGTSVLTRLKAHDIDLASMGCVDIDVHDPDHEVLAFTDPSRGRYAKLVLRADRLVGAILLGVGDAAGALTQLYDTGAPAPRDRLVLMLGRAVTRAAAPESVSLAEMPGSAVICRCNTVTKSAIVAAHRDGADTVPDVAEATRATTGCGGCTSAVEGLCSWLRSTDPSPDPAQPSRRTTPETPAQTPVPALNAALNAALNEGAA
;
A
#
# COMPACT_ATOMS: atom_id res chain seq x y z
N MET A 1 -25.27 1.51 -13.46
CA MET A 1 -24.58 2.51 -14.30
C MET A 1 -25.58 3.61 -14.62
N GLU A 2 -25.18 4.88 -14.62
CA GLU A 2 -26.07 6.02 -14.88
C GLU A 2 -26.62 6.05 -16.32
N ASP A 3 -25.96 5.33 -17.24
CA ASP A 3 -26.57 4.90 -18.49
C ASP A 3 -26.96 3.42 -18.35
N ALA A 4 -28.22 3.06 -18.64
CA ALA A 4 -28.78 1.70 -18.56
C ALA A 4 -28.16 0.67 -19.55
N ARG A 5 -26.89 0.83 -19.90
CA ARG A 5 -26.13 -0.08 -20.76
C ARG A 5 -25.96 -1.42 -20.05
N VAL A 6 -26.28 -2.50 -20.75
CA VAL A 6 -26.05 -3.88 -20.30
C VAL A 6 -24.81 -4.41 -21.00
N VAL A 7 -23.92 -5.06 -20.27
CA VAL A 7 -22.69 -5.68 -20.79
C VAL A 7 -22.72 -7.16 -20.44
N ALA A 8 -22.70 -8.01 -21.45
CA ALA A 8 -22.55 -9.45 -21.27
C ALA A 8 -21.09 -9.80 -20.93
N TRP A 9 -20.89 -10.86 -20.14
CA TRP A 9 -19.58 -11.32 -19.70
C TRP A 9 -19.57 -12.85 -19.61
N ASP A 10 -18.41 -13.45 -19.87
CA ASP A 10 -18.16 -14.87 -19.63
C ASP A 10 -17.57 -15.08 -18.22
N GLU A 11 -16.70 -14.17 -17.79
CA GLU A 11 -16.08 -14.14 -16.46
C GLU A 11 -16.22 -12.73 -15.86
N LEU A 12 -16.64 -12.63 -14.59
CA LEU A 12 -16.81 -11.37 -13.86
C LEU A 12 -15.80 -11.27 -12.72
N VAL A 13 -15.00 -10.21 -12.70
CA VAL A 13 -14.04 -9.94 -11.61
C VAL A 13 -14.48 -8.72 -10.81
N LEU A 14 -14.81 -8.92 -9.55
CA LEU A 14 -15.08 -7.86 -8.58
C LEU A 14 -13.76 -7.33 -8.03
N ALA A 15 -13.32 -6.18 -8.54
CA ALA A 15 -12.17 -5.42 -8.05
C ALA A 15 -12.61 -4.06 -7.49
N THR A 16 -13.71 -4.04 -6.72
CA THR A 16 -14.38 -2.82 -6.23
C THR A 16 -13.62 -2.12 -5.11
N GLY A 17 -12.63 -2.80 -4.51
CA GLY A 17 -11.79 -2.27 -3.44
C GLY A 17 -12.57 -1.89 -2.18
N SER A 18 -12.18 -0.80 -1.55
CA SER A 18 -12.81 -0.29 -0.33
C SER A 18 -13.12 1.20 -0.41
N THR A 19 -13.97 1.68 0.49
CA THR A 19 -14.27 3.10 0.74
C THR A 19 -13.70 3.53 2.08
N SER A 20 -13.54 4.84 2.32
CA SER A 20 -13.14 5.35 3.64
C SER A 20 -14.15 4.98 4.71
N PHE A 21 -13.66 4.51 5.86
CA PHE A 21 -14.50 4.40 7.04
C PHE A 21 -14.62 5.78 7.69
N VAL A 22 -15.85 6.27 7.82
CA VAL A 22 -16.17 7.53 8.52
C VAL A 22 -16.69 7.16 9.91
N PRO A 23 -15.98 7.53 11.00
CA PRO A 23 -16.49 7.32 12.36
C PRO A 23 -17.77 8.12 12.60
N PRO A 24 -18.68 7.66 13.47
CA PRO A 24 -19.87 8.41 13.83
C PRO A 24 -19.47 9.64 14.65
N ILE A 25 -19.48 10.81 14.01
CA ILE A 25 -19.10 12.10 14.60
C ILE A 25 -20.28 13.05 14.41
N GLU A 26 -20.78 13.65 15.50
CA GLU A 26 -21.86 14.63 15.42
C GLU A 26 -21.46 15.80 14.51
N GLY A 27 -22.36 16.23 13.63
CA GLY A 27 -22.07 17.29 12.66
C GLY A 27 -21.28 16.83 11.42
N LEU A 28 -20.98 15.54 11.28
CA LEU A 28 -20.45 14.93 10.07
C LEU A 28 -21.36 13.81 9.57
N ASP A 29 -22.06 14.07 8.47
CA ASP A 29 -22.75 13.01 7.73
C ASP A 29 -21.77 12.25 6.83
N ALA A 30 -21.79 10.93 6.89
CA ALA A 30 -20.84 10.09 6.17
C ALA A 30 -21.04 10.15 4.65
N ASP A 31 -22.28 10.17 4.17
CA ASP A 31 -22.58 10.18 2.73
C ASP A 31 -22.15 11.52 2.11
N HIS A 32 -22.43 12.63 2.79
CA HIS A 32 -21.99 13.96 2.37
C HIS A 32 -20.45 14.08 2.39
N LEU A 33 -19.78 13.53 3.41
CA LEU A 33 -18.32 13.54 3.46
C LEU A 33 -17.71 12.73 2.32
N LEU A 34 -18.21 11.52 2.05
CA LEU A 34 -17.73 10.68 0.96
C LEU A 34 -18.04 11.27 -0.42
N ALA A 35 -19.13 12.02 -0.56
CA ALA A 35 -19.43 12.82 -1.74
C ALA A 35 -18.53 14.07 -1.87
N GLY A 36 -17.74 14.40 -0.83
CA GLY A 36 -16.85 15.56 -0.82
C GLY A 36 -17.58 16.90 -0.73
N THR A 37 -18.78 16.92 -0.13
CA THR A 37 -19.63 18.12 -0.04
C THR A 37 -19.57 18.81 1.32
N VAL A 38 -18.79 18.29 2.27
CA VAL A 38 -18.58 18.90 3.59
C VAL A 38 -17.41 19.88 3.53
N PRO A 39 -17.63 21.20 3.70
CA PRO A 39 -16.54 22.18 3.63
C PRO A 39 -15.51 21.95 4.73
N GLY A 40 -14.23 22.02 4.38
CA GLY A 40 -13.11 21.87 5.34
C GLY A 40 -12.89 20.46 5.87
N VAL A 41 -13.67 19.46 5.45
CA VAL A 41 -13.54 18.07 5.91
C VAL A 41 -13.41 17.15 4.72
N VAL A 42 -12.34 16.35 4.70
CA VAL A 42 -11.99 15.50 3.54
C VAL A 42 -11.67 14.09 4.01
N ALA A 43 -12.38 13.09 3.48
CA ALA A 43 -11.96 11.69 3.61
C ALA A 43 -10.73 11.45 2.74
N PHE A 44 -9.78 10.60 3.15
CA PHE A 44 -8.54 10.43 2.40
C PHE A 44 -8.43 9.07 1.69
N ARG A 45 -8.85 9.01 0.42
CA ARG A 45 -8.86 7.76 -0.36
C ARG A 45 -8.53 7.89 -1.83
N THR A 46 -9.14 8.85 -2.51
CA THR A 46 -9.07 9.04 -3.96
C THR A 46 -8.08 10.12 -4.35
N VAL A 47 -7.73 10.21 -5.63
CA VAL A 47 -6.90 11.31 -6.14
C VAL A 47 -7.61 12.66 -5.98
N ASP A 48 -8.93 12.69 -6.08
CA ASP A 48 -9.71 13.91 -5.86
C ASP A 48 -9.68 14.36 -4.40
N ASP A 49 -9.64 13.41 -3.45
CA ASP A 49 -9.39 13.72 -2.05
C ASP A 49 -8.01 14.37 -1.86
N CYS A 50 -6.97 13.84 -2.49
CA CYS A 50 -5.63 14.45 -2.45
C CYS A 50 -5.67 15.90 -2.94
N ARG A 51 -6.37 16.15 -4.06
CA ARG A 51 -6.51 17.50 -4.63
C ARG A 51 -7.22 18.44 -3.66
N ARG A 52 -8.34 18.00 -3.08
CA ARG A 52 -9.09 18.76 -2.06
C ARG A 52 -8.24 19.06 -0.83
N ILE A 53 -7.53 18.07 -0.28
CA ILE A 53 -6.63 18.27 0.86
C ILE A 53 -5.57 19.32 0.53
N VAL A 54 -4.92 19.22 -0.63
CA VAL A 54 -3.89 20.19 -1.04
C VAL A 54 -4.47 21.59 -1.24
N GLU A 55 -5.64 21.70 -1.86
CA GLU A 55 -6.33 22.97 -2.09
C GLU A 55 -6.73 23.63 -0.77
N THR A 56 -7.43 22.90 0.12
CA THR A 56 -7.83 23.42 1.44
C THR A 56 -6.62 23.77 2.31
N ALA A 57 -5.52 23.03 2.21
CA ALA A 57 -4.29 23.32 2.94
C ALA A 57 -3.61 24.64 2.54
N THR A 58 -3.97 25.26 1.40
CA THR A 58 -3.39 26.56 1.00
C THR A 58 -3.84 27.71 1.90
N SER A 59 -5.00 27.60 2.54
CA SER A 59 -5.57 28.61 3.43
C SER A 59 -5.73 28.15 4.88
N ALA A 60 -5.54 26.86 5.16
CA ALA A 60 -5.64 26.29 6.51
C ALA A 60 -4.43 26.67 7.38
N ALA A 61 -4.68 27.23 8.57
CA ALA A 61 -3.66 27.40 9.59
C ALA A 61 -3.52 26.13 10.45
N HIS A 62 -4.65 25.49 10.77
CA HIS A 62 -4.74 24.30 11.62
C HIS A 62 -5.40 23.13 10.88
N ALA A 63 -4.76 21.97 10.93
CA ALA A 63 -5.33 20.73 10.45
C ALA A 63 -5.43 19.67 11.55
N VAL A 64 -6.58 18.99 11.62
CA VAL A 64 -6.80 17.82 12.46
C VAL A 64 -6.85 16.58 11.57
N VAL A 65 -5.95 15.62 11.80
CA VAL A 65 -5.95 14.33 11.12
C VAL A 65 -6.54 13.29 12.05
N LEU A 66 -7.69 12.71 11.68
CA LEU A 66 -8.36 11.66 12.42
C LEU A 66 -7.82 10.30 11.97
N GLY A 67 -6.96 9.71 12.80
CA GLY A 67 -6.30 8.42 12.55
C GLY A 67 -4.77 8.54 12.51
N GLY A 68 -4.09 7.79 13.39
CA GLY A 68 -2.64 7.66 13.47
C GLY A 68 -2.07 6.46 12.72
N GLY A 69 -2.77 5.95 11.70
CA GLY A 69 -2.29 4.89 10.82
C GLY A 69 -1.41 5.42 9.67
N LEU A 70 -1.13 4.57 8.68
CA LEU A 70 -0.28 4.90 7.52
C LEU A 70 -0.70 6.21 6.82
N LEU A 71 -1.90 6.22 6.24
CA LEU A 71 -2.40 7.38 5.49
C LEU A 71 -2.50 8.64 6.36
N GLY A 72 -2.88 8.49 7.63
CA GLY A 72 -2.97 9.61 8.55
C GLY A 72 -1.62 10.26 8.84
N LEU A 73 -0.58 9.45 9.10
CA LEU A 73 0.77 9.98 9.30
C LEU A 73 1.39 10.54 8.01
N GLU A 74 1.12 9.94 6.85
CA GLU A 74 1.54 10.46 5.54
C GLU A 74 0.87 11.82 5.25
N ALA A 75 -0.44 11.94 5.48
CA ALA A 75 -1.16 13.21 5.39
C ALA A 75 -0.60 14.25 6.35
N ALA A 76 -0.40 13.88 7.62
CA ALA A 76 0.15 14.77 8.64
C ALA A 76 1.53 15.29 8.23
N ARG A 77 2.42 14.42 7.75
CA ARG A 77 3.75 14.84 7.27
C ARG A 77 3.65 15.76 6.07
N GLY A 78 2.78 15.45 5.11
CA GLY A 78 2.55 16.26 3.91
C GLY A 78 1.99 17.66 4.21
N LEU A 79 1.13 17.77 5.22
CA LEU A 79 0.58 19.04 5.71
C LEU A 79 1.62 19.85 6.50
N LEU A 80 2.40 19.21 7.37
CA LEU A 80 3.53 19.86 8.05
C LEU A 80 4.54 20.46 7.05
N ALA A 81 4.83 19.75 5.96
CA ALA A 81 5.72 20.25 4.90
C ALA A 81 5.18 21.50 4.19
N ARG A 82 3.88 21.77 4.31
CA ARG A 82 3.19 22.94 3.75
C ARG A 82 3.03 24.08 4.77
N GLY A 83 3.59 23.92 5.98
CA GLY A 83 3.53 24.94 7.03
C GLY A 83 2.23 24.94 7.84
N VAL A 84 1.37 23.94 7.69
CA VAL A 84 0.12 23.81 8.46
C VAL A 84 0.42 23.28 9.85
N HIS A 85 -0.23 23.82 10.90
CA HIS A 85 -0.16 23.25 12.24
C HIS A 85 -1.02 21.99 12.33
N VAL A 86 -0.37 20.82 12.48
CA VAL A 86 -1.06 19.53 12.44
C VAL A 86 -1.23 18.93 13.83
N THR A 87 -2.46 18.52 14.14
CA THR A 87 -2.78 17.62 15.26
C THR A 87 -3.31 16.29 14.74
N VAL A 88 -2.65 15.19 15.11
CA VAL A 88 -3.14 13.83 14.84
C VAL A 88 -3.90 13.34 16.06
N VAL A 89 -5.15 12.92 15.86
CA VAL A 89 -5.99 12.31 16.90
C VAL A 89 -6.11 10.82 16.60
N HIS A 90 -5.78 9.97 17.56
CA HIS A 90 -5.80 8.52 17.39
C HIS A 90 -6.36 7.82 18.64
N PRO A 91 -7.31 6.87 18.50
CA PRO A 91 -7.94 6.24 19.65
C PRO A 91 -7.03 5.31 20.45
N GLN A 92 -5.92 4.83 19.86
CA GLN A 92 -4.99 3.93 20.55
C GLN A 92 -3.86 4.69 21.26
N GLY A 93 -3.15 3.99 22.15
CA GLY A 93 -2.07 4.53 22.97
C GLY A 93 -0.83 4.97 22.18
N HIS A 94 -0.69 4.54 20.92
CA HIS A 94 0.38 4.93 20.01
C HIS A 94 -0.07 4.87 18.55
N PRO A 95 0.57 5.61 17.63
CA PRO A 95 0.30 5.50 16.21
C PRO A 95 0.77 4.15 15.65
N MET A 96 0.21 3.77 14.50
CA MET A 96 0.50 2.52 13.79
C MET A 96 0.41 1.28 14.69
N ASP A 97 -0.62 1.21 15.53
CA ASP A 97 -0.90 0.15 16.50
C ASP A 97 -1.05 -1.26 15.90
N ARG A 98 -1.31 -1.37 14.60
CA ARG A 98 -1.33 -2.64 13.89
C ARG A 98 0.04 -3.10 13.39
N GLN A 99 1.03 -2.20 13.33
CA GLN A 99 2.35 -2.44 12.74
C GLN A 99 3.48 -2.31 13.75
N LEU A 100 3.22 -1.72 14.92
CA LEU A 100 4.19 -1.47 15.97
C LEU A 100 3.70 -2.07 17.28
N ASP A 101 4.63 -2.46 18.12
CA ASP A 101 4.37 -2.67 19.54
C ASP A 101 4.45 -1.32 20.30
N ALA A 102 4.17 -1.36 21.60
CA ALA A 102 4.12 -0.17 22.44
C ALA A 102 5.45 0.61 22.45
N ASP A 103 6.59 -0.08 22.50
CA ASP A 103 7.92 0.55 22.52
C ASP A 103 8.25 1.22 21.19
N GLY A 104 8.01 0.52 20.07
CA GLY A 104 8.17 1.10 18.73
C GLY A 104 7.22 2.29 18.52
N GLY A 105 5.98 2.19 19.01
CA GLY A 105 4.99 3.24 19.00
C GLY A 105 5.40 4.47 19.81
N ALA A 106 6.04 4.28 20.96
CA ALA A 106 6.57 5.37 21.79
C ALA A 106 7.72 6.11 21.08
N VAL A 107 8.64 5.37 20.43
CA VAL A 107 9.72 5.98 19.64
C VAL A 107 9.14 6.73 18.43
N LEU A 108 8.19 6.14 17.69
CA LEU A 108 7.54 6.82 16.56
C LEU A 108 6.81 8.09 17.02
N THR A 109 6.11 8.05 18.16
CA THR A 109 5.45 9.22 18.75
C THR A 109 6.46 10.35 18.99
N ARG A 110 7.64 10.04 19.54
CA ARG A 110 8.71 11.02 19.76
C ARG A 110 9.22 11.59 18.44
N VAL A 111 9.43 10.76 17.41
CA VAL A 111 9.86 11.19 16.07
C VAL A 111 8.85 12.14 15.45
N VAL A 112 7.57 11.76 15.42
CA VAL A 112 6.50 12.57 14.82
C VAL A 112 6.31 13.90 15.57
N ARG A 113 6.43 13.91 16.91
CA ARG A 113 6.45 15.15 17.71
C ARG A 113 7.66 16.02 17.40
N GLY A 114 8.83 15.43 17.23
CA GLY A 114 10.06 16.13 16.85
C GLY A 114 9.98 16.81 15.49
N LEU A 115 9.16 16.27 14.58
CA LEU A 115 8.85 16.87 13.28
C LEU A 115 7.81 18.01 13.34
N GLY A 116 7.22 18.27 14.51
CA GLY A 116 6.31 19.39 14.75
C GLY A 116 4.83 19.05 14.81
N ALA A 117 4.44 17.78 14.60
CA ALA A 117 3.04 17.37 14.79
C ALA A 117 2.69 17.20 16.27
N ARG A 118 1.50 17.67 16.66
CA ARG A 118 0.90 17.29 17.94
C ARG A 118 0.23 15.93 17.80
N LEU A 119 0.45 15.01 18.75
CA LEU A 119 -0.33 13.77 18.84
C LEU A 119 -1.19 13.75 20.08
N VAL A 120 -2.48 13.55 19.87
CA VAL A 120 -3.52 13.33 20.88
C VAL A 120 -3.93 11.86 20.77
N LEU A 121 -3.33 11.04 21.64
CA LEU A 121 -3.46 9.58 21.65
C LEU A 121 -4.46 9.14 22.73
N GLY A 122 -5.10 7.99 22.57
CA GLY A 122 -6.11 7.51 23.51
C GLY A 122 -7.40 8.34 23.49
N ARG A 123 -7.68 9.02 22.38
CA ARG A 123 -8.80 9.96 22.20
C ARG A 123 -9.40 9.84 20.81
N PHE A 124 -10.66 10.22 20.67
CA PHE A 124 -11.34 10.25 19.39
C PHE A 124 -12.28 11.45 19.28
N ALA A 125 -12.56 11.86 18.05
CA ALA A 125 -13.50 12.93 17.79
C ALA A 125 -14.94 12.44 18.02
N VAL A 126 -15.74 13.28 18.67
CA VAL A 126 -17.18 13.03 18.92
C VAL A 126 -18.08 14.04 18.20
N ALA A 127 -17.58 15.24 17.92
CA ALA A 127 -18.30 16.24 17.13
C ALA A 127 -17.36 17.06 16.23
N HIS A 128 -17.91 17.56 15.13
CA HIS A 128 -17.33 18.60 14.30
C HIS A 128 -18.30 19.78 14.27
N ARG A 129 -17.77 20.98 14.52
CA ARG A 129 -18.52 22.23 14.46
C ARG A 129 -17.94 23.06 13.33
N PRO A 130 -18.69 23.25 12.23
CA PRO A 130 -18.25 24.10 11.13
C PRO A 130 -18.02 25.54 11.58
N ALA A 131 -17.21 26.28 10.82
CA ALA A 131 -17.01 27.71 11.07
C ALA A 131 -18.32 28.49 10.90
N THR A 132 -18.49 29.53 11.72
CA THR A 132 -19.54 30.55 11.60
C THR A 132 -18.87 31.93 11.42
N PRO A 133 -19.63 33.01 11.15
CA PRO A 133 -19.05 34.36 11.12
C PRO A 133 -18.36 34.76 12.43
N GLU A 134 -18.72 34.15 13.55
CA GLU A 134 -18.24 34.46 14.90
C GLU A 134 -17.19 33.47 15.43
N THR A 135 -17.14 32.24 14.90
CA THR A 135 -16.28 31.17 15.43
C THR A 135 -15.58 30.36 14.34
N SER A 136 -14.31 29.98 14.57
CA SER A 136 -13.57 29.07 13.69
C SER A 136 -14.13 27.64 13.75
N ALA A 137 -13.88 26.85 12.71
CA ALA A 137 -14.21 25.43 12.71
C ALA A 137 -13.41 24.69 13.79
N GLU A 138 -14.07 23.74 14.47
CA GLU A 138 -13.45 22.95 15.54
C GLU A 138 -13.89 21.48 15.54
N VAL A 139 -13.00 20.64 16.06
CA VAL A 139 -13.27 19.23 16.38
C VAL A 139 -13.34 19.10 17.90
N VAL A 140 -14.40 18.46 18.40
CA VAL A 140 -14.61 18.15 19.82
C VAL A 140 -14.21 16.70 20.07
N LEU A 141 -13.43 16.47 21.13
CA LEU A 141 -12.98 15.14 21.54
C LEU A 141 -13.87 14.53 22.62
N ASP A 142 -13.69 13.23 22.85
CA ASP A 142 -14.43 12.45 23.85
C ASP A 142 -14.25 12.91 25.30
N ASP A 143 -13.18 13.67 25.59
CA ASP A 143 -12.97 14.32 26.90
C ASP A 143 -13.54 15.75 26.99
N GLY A 144 -14.23 16.21 25.95
CA GLY A 144 -14.83 17.54 25.86
C GLY A 144 -13.87 18.66 25.46
N SER A 145 -12.58 18.37 25.28
CA SER A 145 -11.64 19.36 24.73
C SER A 145 -11.92 19.64 23.25
N THR A 146 -11.55 20.84 22.78
CA THR A 146 -11.71 21.25 21.39
C THR A 146 -10.39 21.56 20.71
N LEU A 147 -10.34 21.34 19.40
CA LEU A 147 -9.19 21.59 18.52
C LEU A 147 -9.64 22.46 17.35
N ALA A 148 -8.96 23.59 17.13
CA ALA A 148 -9.15 24.37 15.91
C ALA A 148 -8.81 23.52 14.68
N ALA A 149 -9.66 23.56 13.65
CA ALA A 149 -9.58 22.68 12.50
C ALA A 149 -10.12 23.34 11.23
N ASP A 150 -9.30 24.16 10.58
CA ASP A 150 -9.62 24.71 9.25
C ASP A 150 -9.70 23.60 8.20
N LEU A 151 -8.93 22.53 8.43
CA LEU A 151 -8.96 21.28 7.67
C LEU A 151 -9.07 20.07 8.61
N VAL A 152 -10.03 19.20 8.35
CA VAL A 152 -10.12 17.87 8.97
C VAL A 152 -9.86 16.81 7.91
N VAL A 153 -8.84 15.98 8.10
CA VAL A 153 -8.57 14.82 7.24
C VAL A 153 -9.02 13.55 7.95
N VAL A 154 -9.99 12.84 7.37
CA VAL A 154 -10.50 11.58 7.92
C VAL A 154 -9.73 10.40 7.31
N ALA A 155 -8.87 9.79 8.12
CA ALA A 155 -8.02 8.66 7.78
C ALA A 155 -8.20 7.51 8.81
N ALA A 156 -9.45 7.19 9.15
CA ALA A 156 -9.82 6.29 10.24
C ALA A 156 -9.89 4.79 9.84
N GLY A 157 -9.42 4.44 8.64
CA GLY A 157 -9.50 3.09 8.08
C GLY A 157 -10.42 3.03 6.86
N VAL A 158 -10.69 1.81 6.40
CA VAL A 158 -11.47 1.55 5.18
C VAL A 158 -12.51 0.45 5.42
N ARG A 159 -13.53 0.41 4.55
CA ARG A 159 -14.58 -0.61 4.51
C ARG A 159 -14.64 -1.22 3.11
N PRO A 160 -14.53 -2.56 2.97
CA PRO A 160 -14.72 -3.24 1.68
C PRO A 160 -16.04 -2.86 1.00
N ARG A 161 -16.03 -2.68 -0.33
CA ARG A 161 -17.22 -2.37 -1.12
C ARG A 161 -17.90 -3.65 -1.59
N THR A 162 -18.86 -4.12 -0.80
CA THR A 162 -19.54 -5.41 -1.00
C THR A 162 -20.99 -5.28 -1.51
N ASP A 163 -21.50 -4.07 -1.73
CA ASP A 163 -22.92 -3.83 -2.06
C ASP A 163 -23.38 -4.63 -3.29
N LEU A 164 -22.55 -4.61 -4.36
CA LEU A 164 -22.83 -5.37 -5.58
C LEU A 164 -22.83 -6.89 -5.31
N ALA A 165 -21.88 -7.37 -4.53
CA ALA A 165 -21.75 -8.79 -4.20
C ALA A 165 -22.96 -9.28 -3.37
N ALA A 166 -23.35 -8.52 -2.36
CA ALA A 166 -24.53 -8.80 -1.55
C ALA A 166 -25.81 -8.79 -2.41
N HIS A 167 -25.94 -7.85 -3.35
CA HIS A 167 -27.09 -7.79 -4.26
C HIS A 167 -27.14 -8.99 -5.22
N LEU A 168 -25.98 -9.52 -5.62
CA LEU A 168 -25.87 -10.74 -6.43
C LEU A 168 -26.12 -12.03 -5.63
N GLY A 169 -26.26 -11.95 -4.30
CA GLY A 169 -26.40 -13.12 -3.43
C GLY A 169 -25.09 -13.89 -3.22
N LEU A 170 -23.93 -13.24 -3.41
CA LEU A 170 -22.63 -13.82 -3.07
C LEU A 170 -22.46 -13.95 -1.55
N GLU A 171 -21.66 -14.92 -1.14
CA GLU A 171 -21.23 -15.03 0.26
C GLU A 171 -20.35 -13.82 0.63
N VAL A 172 -20.80 -13.08 1.66
CA VAL A 172 -20.14 -11.88 2.16
C VAL A 172 -20.06 -11.96 3.68
N ASN A 173 -18.86 -11.78 4.22
CA ASN A 173 -18.60 -11.61 5.65
C ASN A 173 -18.17 -10.15 5.92
N ARG A 174 -16.87 -9.91 6.14
CA ARG A 174 -16.28 -8.57 6.17
C ARG A 174 -16.06 -8.05 4.75
N ALA A 175 -15.72 -8.95 3.83
CA ALA A 175 -15.63 -8.70 2.39
C ALA A 175 -16.24 -9.87 1.59
N VAL A 176 -16.09 -9.87 0.26
CA VAL A 176 -16.57 -10.98 -0.60
C VAL A 176 -15.70 -12.21 -0.34
N VAL A 177 -16.30 -13.29 0.13
CA VAL A 177 -15.56 -14.52 0.47
C VAL A 177 -15.05 -15.18 -0.81
N VAL A 178 -13.76 -15.50 -0.83
CA VAL A 178 -13.11 -16.20 -1.96
C VAL A 178 -12.25 -17.37 -1.52
N ASP A 179 -12.12 -18.36 -2.41
CA ASP A 179 -11.23 -19.50 -2.22
C ASP A 179 -9.78 -19.21 -2.68
N ASP A 180 -8.92 -20.23 -2.66
CA ASP A 180 -7.51 -20.13 -3.04
C ASP A 180 -7.31 -19.81 -4.53
N GLN A 181 -8.32 -19.97 -5.39
CA GLN A 181 -8.28 -19.55 -6.80
C GLN A 181 -9.07 -18.26 -7.03
N LEU A 182 -9.39 -17.54 -5.94
CA LEU A 182 -10.08 -16.25 -5.94
C LEU A 182 -11.50 -16.32 -6.51
N ARG A 183 -12.13 -17.51 -6.47
CA ARG A 183 -13.52 -17.73 -6.88
C ARG A 183 -14.44 -17.38 -5.73
N THR A 184 -15.58 -16.76 -6.07
CA THR A 184 -16.66 -16.51 -5.11
C THR A 184 -17.58 -17.73 -4.98
N SER A 185 -18.67 -17.59 -4.21
CA SER A 185 -19.69 -18.64 -4.05
C SER A 185 -20.52 -18.93 -5.31
N LEU A 186 -20.44 -18.07 -6.34
CA LEU A 186 -21.11 -18.28 -7.62
C LEU A 186 -20.11 -18.57 -8.75
N PRO A 187 -20.46 -19.42 -9.72
CA PRO A 187 -19.59 -19.76 -10.84
C PRO A 187 -19.33 -18.53 -11.72
N HIS A 188 -18.13 -18.49 -12.31
CA HIS A 188 -17.68 -17.42 -13.21
C HIS A 188 -17.62 -16.02 -12.59
N ILE A 189 -17.65 -15.93 -11.25
CA ILE A 189 -17.51 -14.68 -10.50
C ILE A 189 -16.34 -14.81 -9.53
N HIS A 190 -15.43 -13.85 -9.61
CA HIS A 190 -14.21 -13.74 -8.83
C HIS A 190 -14.19 -12.43 -8.04
N ALA A 191 -13.38 -12.34 -6.99
CA ALA A 191 -13.10 -11.09 -6.32
C ALA A 191 -11.62 -10.95 -5.96
N ILE A 192 -11.06 -9.75 -6.13
CA ILE A 192 -9.66 -9.44 -5.83
C ILE A 192 -9.52 -8.06 -5.17
N GLY A 193 -8.38 -7.82 -4.54
CA GLY A 193 -8.07 -6.60 -3.81
C GLY A 193 -8.77 -6.52 -2.45
N GLU A 194 -8.96 -5.29 -1.95
CA GLU A 194 -9.53 -5.03 -0.62
C GLU A 194 -11.02 -5.40 -0.49
N CYS A 195 -11.72 -5.72 -1.60
CA CYS A 195 -13.08 -6.24 -1.56
C CYS A 195 -13.15 -7.76 -1.39
N ALA A 196 -12.02 -8.47 -1.43
CA ALA A 196 -11.96 -9.91 -1.26
C ALA A 196 -11.55 -10.28 0.18
N GLU A 197 -12.20 -11.31 0.71
CA GLU A 197 -11.87 -11.97 1.98
C GLU A 197 -11.35 -13.37 1.66
N HIS A 198 -10.05 -13.58 1.84
CA HIS A 198 -9.40 -14.86 1.60
C HIS A 198 -8.99 -15.47 2.93
N ARG A 199 -9.52 -16.67 3.23
CA ARG A 199 -9.26 -17.39 4.51
C ARG A 199 -9.53 -16.54 5.77
N GLY A 200 -10.57 -15.70 5.73
CA GLY A 200 -10.96 -14.80 6.83
C GLY A 200 -10.17 -13.48 6.91
N GLU A 201 -9.19 -13.29 6.02
CA GLU A 201 -8.36 -12.08 5.97
C GLU A 201 -8.85 -11.13 4.88
N VAL A 202 -8.96 -9.85 5.23
CA VAL A 202 -9.24 -8.76 4.30
C VAL A 202 -8.01 -7.87 4.22
N PRO A 203 -7.28 -7.87 3.09
CA PRO A 203 -6.08 -7.07 2.95
C PRO A 203 -6.42 -5.57 2.91
N GLY A 204 -5.55 -4.74 3.50
CA GLY A 204 -5.62 -3.28 3.47
C GLY A 204 -4.37 -2.62 2.88
N LEU A 205 -3.70 -3.32 1.96
CA LEU A 205 -2.41 -2.94 1.38
C LEU A 205 -2.38 -3.22 -0.12
N VAL A 206 -1.42 -2.62 -0.81
CA VAL A 206 -1.30 -2.75 -2.27
C VAL A 206 -0.79 -4.13 -2.71
N GLN A 207 0.16 -4.71 -1.97
CA GLN A 207 0.82 -5.97 -2.38
C GLN A 207 -0.16 -7.15 -2.53
N PRO A 208 -1.09 -7.38 -1.59
CA PRO A 208 -2.10 -8.43 -1.76
C PRO A 208 -2.92 -8.29 -3.04
N GLY A 209 -3.29 -7.07 -3.45
CA GLY A 209 -4.00 -6.85 -4.69
C GLY A 209 -3.20 -7.27 -5.93
N TRP A 210 -1.89 -7.02 -5.96
CA TRP A 210 -1.01 -7.47 -7.04
C TRP A 210 -0.87 -8.99 -7.08
N ASP A 211 -0.66 -9.61 -5.93
CA ASP A 211 -0.49 -11.06 -5.84
C ASP A 211 -1.79 -11.79 -6.26
N GLN A 212 -2.94 -11.29 -5.82
CA GLN A 212 -4.25 -11.80 -6.20
C GLN A 212 -4.51 -11.61 -7.71
N ALA A 213 -4.23 -10.42 -8.24
CA ALA A 213 -4.41 -10.16 -9.68
C ALA A 213 -3.55 -11.08 -10.54
N ARG A 214 -2.30 -11.35 -10.13
CA ARG A 214 -1.41 -12.27 -10.85
C ARG A 214 -1.93 -13.70 -10.85
N VAL A 215 -2.31 -14.22 -9.69
CA VAL A 215 -2.90 -15.57 -9.57
C VAL A 215 -4.15 -15.68 -10.46
N LEU A 216 -5.06 -14.71 -10.37
CA LEU A 216 -6.28 -14.76 -11.16
C LEU A 216 -6.02 -14.64 -12.66
N ALA A 217 -5.05 -13.83 -13.07
CA ALA A 217 -4.65 -13.73 -14.47
C ALA A 217 -4.10 -15.06 -15.00
N ASP A 218 -3.29 -15.77 -14.21
CA ASP A 218 -2.75 -17.09 -14.58
C ASP A 218 -3.88 -18.13 -14.74
N VAL A 219 -4.87 -18.12 -13.84
CA VAL A 219 -6.05 -18.99 -13.90
C VAL A 219 -6.92 -18.68 -15.13
N LEU A 220 -7.31 -17.42 -15.33
CA LEU A 220 -8.24 -17.03 -16.40
C LEU A 220 -7.63 -17.10 -17.80
N SER A 221 -6.32 -16.85 -17.93
CA SER A 221 -5.61 -16.97 -19.21
C SER A 221 -5.28 -18.42 -19.58
N GLY A 222 -5.38 -19.34 -18.62
CA GLY A 222 -4.93 -20.72 -18.77
C GLY A 222 -3.41 -20.89 -18.77
N ALA A 223 -2.64 -19.85 -18.41
CA ALA A 223 -1.18 -19.95 -18.28
C ALA A 223 -0.77 -20.88 -17.12
N ASP A 224 -1.50 -20.81 -16.01
CA ASP A 224 -1.46 -21.80 -14.93
C ASP A 224 -2.88 -21.97 -14.34
N PRO A 225 -3.68 -22.91 -14.86
CA PRO A 225 -5.04 -23.18 -14.37
C PRO A 225 -5.10 -23.66 -12.91
N HIS A 226 -3.95 -24.03 -12.33
CA HIS A 226 -3.83 -24.53 -10.96
C HIS A 226 -3.17 -23.50 -10.02
N ALA A 227 -2.94 -22.27 -10.49
CA ALA A 227 -2.40 -21.22 -9.64
C ALA A 227 -3.31 -20.97 -8.43
N THR A 228 -2.69 -20.83 -7.26
CA THR A 228 -3.38 -20.59 -5.98
C THR A 228 -2.77 -19.41 -5.23
N TYR A 229 -3.61 -18.58 -4.65
CA TYR A 229 -3.25 -17.54 -3.71
C TYR A 229 -3.18 -18.12 -2.29
N ALA A 230 -1.98 -18.12 -1.70
CA ALA A 230 -1.74 -18.66 -0.36
C ALA A 230 -1.75 -17.58 0.75
N GLY A 231 -2.10 -16.34 0.41
CA GLY A 231 -1.87 -15.16 1.23
C GLY A 231 -0.58 -14.43 0.85
N THR A 232 -0.47 -13.17 1.26
CA THR A 232 0.68 -12.31 0.98
C THR A 232 1.51 -12.08 2.24
N SER A 233 2.82 -12.28 2.13
CA SER A 233 3.77 -11.84 3.16
C SER A 233 3.76 -10.31 3.25
N VAL A 234 3.01 -9.79 4.22
CA VAL A 234 2.80 -8.35 4.38
C VAL A 234 4.08 -7.68 4.86
N LEU A 235 4.56 -6.73 4.05
CA LEU A 235 5.53 -5.72 4.44
C LEU A 235 4.89 -4.35 4.26
N THR A 236 4.95 -3.57 5.32
CA THR A 236 4.44 -2.20 5.37
C THR A 236 5.63 -1.25 5.49
N ARG A 237 5.62 -0.18 4.69
CA ARG A 237 6.58 0.93 4.83
C ARG A 237 5.82 2.25 4.83
N LEU A 238 6.13 3.11 5.78
CA LEU A 238 5.51 4.44 5.87
C LEU A 238 6.12 5.36 4.80
N LYS A 239 5.29 6.05 4.01
CA LYS A 239 5.75 7.00 2.97
C LYS A 239 5.79 8.43 3.50
N ALA A 240 6.38 8.61 4.67
CA ALA A 240 6.57 9.94 5.26
C ALA A 240 8.05 10.32 5.14
N HIS A 241 8.32 11.40 4.41
CA HIS A 241 9.67 11.98 4.34
C HIS A 241 10.20 12.24 5.77
N ASP A 242 11.45 11.87 6.02
CA ASP A 242 12.14 11.91 7.33
C ASP A 242 11.70 10.86 8.37
N ILE A 243 10.80 9.93 8.02
CA ILE A 243 10.45 8.79 8.87
C ILE A 243 10.73 7.50 8.12
N ASP A 244 11.87 6.89 8.41
CA ASP A 244 12.20 5.58 7.88
C ASP A 244 11.61 4.48 8.78
N LEU A 245 10.42 4.00 8.41
CA LEU A 245 9.72 2.95 9.13
C LEU A 245 9.30 1.82 8.20
N ALA A 246 9.70 0.60 8.54
CA ALA A 246 9.21 -0.63 7.95
C ALA A 246 8.74 -1.61 9.04
N SER A 247 7.70 -2.38 8.73
CA SER A 247 7.17 -3.44 9.59
C SER A 247 6.72 -4.63 8.75
N MET A 248 6.93 -5.84 9.24
CA MET A 248 6.57 -7.07 8.53
C MET A 248 6.14 -8.16 9.51
N GLY A 249 5.20 -8.99 9.08
CA GLY A 249 4.77 -10.18 9.81
C GLY A 249 4.23 -9.91 11.23
N CYS A 250 4.44 -10.87 12.13
CA CYS A 250 3.94 -10.81 13.50
C CYS A 250 4.89 -10.03 14.40
N VAL A 251 4.46 -8.86 14.86
CA VAL A 251 5.31 -7.95 15.65
C VAL A 251 4.92 -7.82 17.12
N ASP A 252 3.68 -8.14 17.46
CA ASP A 252 3.15 -8.09 18.83
C ASP A 252 3.43 -9.39 19.60
N ILE A 253 4.71 -9.76 19.68
CA ILE A 253 5.22 -10.91 20.43
C ILE A 253 6.13 -10.39 21.54
N ASP A 254 5.91 -10.86 22.77
CA ASP A 254 6.71 -10.46 23.93
C ASP A 254 8.16 -10.94 23.79
N VAL A 255 9.12 -10.16 24.33
CA VAL A 255 10.55 -10.50 24.25
C VAL A 255 10.91 -11.79 25.01
N HIS A 256 10.06 -12.22 25.95
CA HIS A 256 10.20 -13.43 26.74
C HIS A 256 9.27 -14.56 26.29
N ASP A 257 8.66 -14.45 25.11
CA ASP A 257 7.81 -15.51 24.56
C ASP A 257 8.60 -16.83 24.40
N PRO A 258 8.08 -17.97 24.89
CA PRO A 258 8.81 -19.24 24.89
C PRO A 258 8.91 -19.90 23.51
N ASP A 259 8.05 -19.53 22.56
CA ASP A 259 7.97 -20.15 21.23
C ASP A 259 8.77 -19.36 20.17
N HIS A 260 9.26 -18.17 20.53
CA HIS A 260 9.93 -17.24 19.63
C HIS A 260 11.29 -16.78 20.19
N GLU A 261 12.26 -16.63 19.30
CA GLU A 261 13.48 -15.89 19.58
C GLU A 261 13.25 -14.42 19.21
N VAL A 262 13.18 -13.53 20.21
CA VAL A 262 12.88 -12.11 20.00
C VAL A 262 14.06 -11.24 20.40
N LEU A 263 14.40 -10.30 19.52
CA LEU A 263 15.43 -9.29 19.77
C LEU A 263 14.82 -7.91 19.64
N ALA A 264 15.10 -7.03 20.59
CA ALA A 264 14.66 -5.66 20.56
C ALA A 264 15.83 -4.70 20.88
N PHE A 265 15.87 -3.58 20.16
CA PHE A 265 16.80 -2.49 20.36
C PHE A 265 16.03 -1.18 20.34
N THR A 266 16.27 -0.35 21.36
CA THR A 266 15.64 0.97 21.49
C THR A 266 16.71 2.03 21.69
N ASP A 267 16.69 3.06 20.84
CA ASP A 267 17.46 4.30 21.02
C ASP A 267 16.54 5.50 20.72
N PRO A 268 15.65 5.84 21.67
CA PRO A 268 14.67 6.91 21.49
C PRO A 268 15.32 8.28 21.28
N SER A 269 16.53 8.49 21.82
CA SER A 269 17.27 9.75 21.68
C SER A 269 17.62 10.07 20.23
N ARG A 270 17.82 9.03 19.41
CA ARG A 270 18.09 9.13 17.96
C ARG A 270 16.90 8.70 17.10
N GLY A 271 15.73 8.48 17.70
CA GLY A 271 14.52 8.06 16.99
C GLY A 271 14.61 6.66 16.39
N ARG A 272 15.35 5.75 17.02
CA ARG A 272 15.58 4.39 16.49
C ARG A 272 14.90 3.32 17.33
N TYR A 273 14.29 2.37 16.65
CA TYR A 273 13.75 1.15 17.23
C TYR A 273 13.91 0.01 16.24
N ALA A 274 14.34 -1.16 16.72
CA ALA A 274 14.40 -2.36 15.92
C ALA A 274 13.86 -3.53 16.75
N LYS A 275 13.00 -4.34 16.15
CA LYS A 275 12.55 -5.61 16.74
C LYS A 275 12.59 -6.69 15.69
N LEU A 276 13.12 -7.85 16.04
CA LEU A 276 13.12 -9.06 15.20
C LEU A 276 12.39 -10.16 15.98
N VAL A 277 11.50 -10.87 15.30
CA VAL A 277 10.78 -12.03 15.83
C VAL A 277 11.11 -13.23 14.95
N LEU A 278 11.74 -14.25 15.54
CA LEU A 278 12.14 -15.45 14.83
C LEU A 278 11.44 -16.68 15.40
N ARG A 279 11.15 -17.65 14.53
CA ARG A 279 10.65 -18.97 14.90
C ARG A 279 11.40 -20.03 14.10
N ALA A 280 11.98 -21.01 14.79
CA ALA A 280 12.79 -22.06 14.16
C ALA A 280 13.84 -21.51 13.17
N ASP A 281 14.65 -20.55 13.64
CA ASP A 281 15.68 -19.83 12.87
C ASP A 281 15.17 -18.99 11.69
N ARG A 282 13.86 -18.81 11.50
CA ARG A 282 13.29 -18.03 10.38
C ARG A 282 12.65 -16.74 10.89
N LEU A 283 12.85 -15.65 10.15
CA LEU A 283 12.25 -14.36 10.48
C LEU A 283 10.74 -14.42 10.20
N VAL A 284 9.92 -14.26 11.23
CA VAL A 284 8.44 -14.27 11.14
C VAL A 284 7.83 -12.89 11.39
N GLY A 285 8.62 -11.94 11.90
CA GLY A 285 8.23 -10.54 11.96
C GLY A 285 9.40 -9.61 12.28
N ALA A 286 9.25 -8.34 11.93
CA ALA A 286 10.21 -7.31 12.28
C ALA A 286 9.59 -5.91 12.32
N ILE A 287 10.11 -5.05 13.19
CA ILE A 287 9.88 -3.60 13.20
C ILE A 287 11.24 -2.92 13.00
N LEU A 288 11.30 -1.95 12.09
CA LEU A 288 12.51 -1.18 11.79
C LEU A 288 12.16 0.30 11.68
N LEU A 289 12.55 1.09 12.67
CA LEU A 289 12.39 2.54 12.72
C LEU A 289 13.76 3.21 12.84
N GLY A 290 14.12 4.06 11.88
CA GLY A 290 15.39 4.79 11.87
C GLY A 290 16.64 3.92 11.67
N VAL A 291 16.48 2.69 11.19
CA VAL A 291 17.54 1.67 10.99
C VAL A 291 17.47 1.05 9.58
N GLY A 292 17.30 1.88 8.56
CA GLY A 292 17.04 1.47 7.17
C GLY A 292 18.06 0.51 6.54
N ASP A 293 19.33 0.55 6.98
CA ASP A 293 20.39 -0.31 6.46
C ASP A 293 20.08 -1.82 6.61
N ALA A 294 19.30 -2.19 7.65
CA ALA A 294 18.91 -3.57 7.89
C ALA A 294 17.69 -4.02 7.06
N ALA A 295 16.90 -3.07 6.53
CA ALA A 295 15.57 -3.36 5.98
C ALA A 295 15.61 -4.29 4.76
N GLY A 296 16.59 -4.11 3.86
CA GLY A 296 16.71 -4.94 2.66
C GLY A 296 16.98 -6.42 2.97
N ALA A 297 18.00 -6.69 3.79
CA ALA A 297 18.36 -8.05 4.18
C ALA A 297 17.24 -8.74 4.96
N LEU A 298 16.59 -8.03 5.89
CA LEU A 298 15.47 -8.57 6.66
C LEU A 298 14.25 -8.85 5.79
N THR A 299 13.94 -7.97 4.83
CA THR A 299 12.88 -8.21 3.83
C THR A 299 13.15 -9.49 3.05
N GLN A 300 14.38 -9.69 2.58
CA GLN A 300 14.75 -10.90 1.83
C GLN A 300 14.62 -12.17 2.68
N LEU A 301 15.08 -12.15 3.93
CA LEU A 301 14.93 -13.29 4.84
C LEU A 301 13.46 -13.61 5.11
N TYR A 302 12.62 -12.58 5.27
CA TYR A 302 11.19 -12.73 5.47
C TYR A 302 10.49 -13.33 4.24
N ASP A 303 10.76 -12.82 3.04
CA ASP A 303 10.12 -13.31 1.82
C ASP A 303 10.50 -14.74 1.45
N THR A 304 11.79 -15.05 1.54
CA THR A 304 12.33 -16.36 1.18
C THR A 304 12.10 -17.39 2.27
N GLY A 305 11.76 -16.92 3.48
CA GLY A 305 11.76 -17.68 4.70
C GLY A 305 13.13 -18.26 5.05
N ALA A 306 14.24 -17.87 4.42
CA ALA A 306 15.53 -18.51 4.61
C ALA A 306 15.99 -18.48 6.09
N PRO A 307 16.76 -19.48 6.56
CA PRO A 307 17.32 -19.45 7.92
C PRO A 307 18.17 -18.21 8.14
N ALA A 308 17.92 -17.50 9.24
CA ALA A 308 18.66 -16.33 9.64
C ALA A 308 20.08 -16.72 10.13
N PRO A 309 21.09 -15.85 9.90
CA PRO A 309 22.43 -16.01 10.47
C PRO A 309 22.44 -16.16 11.99
N ARG A 310 23.32 -17.00 12.53
CA ARG A 310 23.40 -17.28 13.98
C ARG A 310 23.56 -16.03 14.85
N ASP A 311 24.38 -15.07 14.41
CA ASP A 311 24.50 -13.78 15.10
C ASP A 311 23.37 -12.84 14.65
N ARG A 312 22.32 -12.76 15.47
CA ARG A 312 21.14 -11.92 15.19
C ARG A 312 21.42 -10.43 15.34
N LEU A 313 22.37 -10.04 16.19
CA LEU A 313 22.70 -8.62 16.43
C LEU A 313 23.26 -7.97 15.15
N VAL A 314 23.99 -8.77 14.38
CA VAL A 314 24.54 -8.39 13.10
C VAL A 314 23.44 -8.11 12.06
N LEU A 315 22.32 -8.84 12.08
CA LEU A 315 21.13 -8.53 11.27
C LEU A 315 20.45 -7.24 11.72
N MET A 316 20.19 -7.13 13.03
CA MET A 316 19.47 -6.01 13.62
C MET A 316 20.15 -4.66 13.38
N LEU A 317 21.49 -4.63 13.40
CA LEU A 317 22.28 -3.42 13.20
C LEU A 317 22.61 -3.13 11.73
N GLY A 318 22.11 -3.94 10.78
CA GLY A 318 22.48 -3.86 9.37
C GLY A 318 23.97 -4.18 9.12
N ARG A 319 24.65 -4.77 10.11
CA ARG A 319 26.09 -5.07 10.07
C ARG A 319 26.43 -6.41 9.42
N ALA A 320 25.42 -7.23 9.11
CA ALA A 320 25.58 -8.45 8.32
C ALA A 320 26.22 -8.18 6.96
N VAL A 321 26.10 -6.95 6.47
CA VAL A 321 26.68 -6.49 5.22
C VAL A 321 28.08 -5.86 5.41
N THR A 322 28.51 -5.51 6.63
CA THR A 322 29.69 -4.65 6.83
C THR A 322 30.88 -5.30 7.55
N ARG A 323 30.89 -6.63 7.75
CA ARG A 323 32.04 -7.31 8.37
C ARG A 323 32.57 -8.52 7.59
N ALA A 324 32.82 -8.31 6.32
CA ALA A 324 33.95 -8.90 5.58
C ALA A 324 34.54 -7.81 4.67
N ALA A 325 35.82 -7.91 4.34
CA ALA A 325 36.65 -6.89 3.72
C ALA A 325 36.06 -6.16 2.49
N ALA A 326 36.31 -4.85 2.37
CA ALA A 326 36.04 -4.03 1.17
C ALA A 326 34.54 -4.00 0.76
N PRO A 327 34.08 -3.10 -0.14
CA PRO A 327 32.68 -3.01 -0.49
C PRO A 327 32.29 -4.16 -1.42
N GLU A 328 32.18 -5.37 -0.89
CA GLU A 328 31.27 -6.35 -1.47
C GLU A 328 29.90 -6.09 -0.85
N SER A 329 29.22 -5.10 -1.45
CA SER A 329 27.76 -5.11 -1.52
C SER A 329 27.29 -6.55 -1.73
N VAL A 330 26.21 -6.98 -1.06
CA VAL A 330 25.42 -8.12 -1.53
C VAL A 330 25.42 -8.07 -3.05
N SER A 331 26.08 -9.02 -3.70
CA SER A 331 26.39 -8.90 -5.12
C SER A 331 25.06 -8.85 -5.86
N LEU A 332 24.66 -7.66 -6.27
CA LEU A 332 23.44 -7.45 -7.05
C LEU A 332 23.48 -8.31 -8.32
N ALA A 333 24.68 -8.74 -8.75
CA ALA A 333 24.92 -9.72 -9.80
C ALA A 333 24.39 -11.13 -9.47
N GLU A 334 24.56 -11.61 -8.23
CA GLU A 334 24.19 -12.97 -7.80
C GLU A 334 22.71 -13.14 -7.44
N MET A 335 21.99 -12.04 -7.24
CA MET A 335 20.57 -12.07 -6.95
C MET A 335 19.78 -12.73 -8.11
N PRO A 336 18.86 -13.68 -7.85
CA PRO A 336 18.07 -14.30 -8.91
C PRO A 336 17.19 -13.26 -9.63
N GLY A 337 16.92 -13.48 -10.91
CA GLY A 337 16.12 -12.55 -11.72
C GLY A 337 14.71 -12.32 -11.17
N SER A 338 14.14 -13.31 -10.48
CA SER A 338 12.82 -13.24 -9.83
C SER A 338 12.78 -12.41 -8.54
N ALA A 339 13.93 -12.01 -7.99
CA ALA A 339 13.96 -11.24 -6.75
C ALA A 339 13.27 -9.88 -6.93
N VAL A 340 12.33 -9.57 -6.03
CA VAL A 340 11.59 -8.30 -6.01
C VAL A 340 12.49 -7.19 -5.46
N ILE A 341 12.79 -6.19 -6.29
CA ILE A 341 13.59 -5.00 -5.92
C ILE A 341 12.68 -3.89 -5.40
N CYS A 342 11.59 -3.59 -6.12
CA CYS A 342 10.61 -2.60 -5.69
C CYS A 342 9.32 -3.29 -5.24
N ARG A 343 9.09 -3.40 -3.93
CA ARG A 343 7.87 -4.02 -3.41
C ARG A 343 6.61 -3.23 -3.72
N CYS A 344 6.63 -1.90 -3.63
CA CYS A 344 5.42 -1.10 -3.87
C CYS A 344 4.79 -1.32 -5.26
N ASN A 345 5.61 -1.63 -6.26
CA ASN A 345 5.18 -1.83 -7.65
C ASN A 345 5.53 -3.23 -8.17
N THR A 346 5.90 -4.18 -7.28
CA THR A 346 6.29 -5.56 -7.59
C THR A 346 7.33 -5.68 -8.72
N VAL A 347 8.30 -4.77 -8.78
CA VAL A 347 9.32 -4.78 -9.83
C VAL A 347 10.46 -5.72 -9.44
N THR A 348 10.73 -6.72 -10.28
CA THR A 348 11.82 -7.68 -10.09
C THR A 348 13.14 -7.19 -10.67
N LYS A 349 14.26 -7.84 -10.30
CA LYS A 349 15.56 -7.63 -10.94
C LYS A 349 15.45 -7.84 -12.45
N SER A 350 14.78 -8.89 -12.91
CA SER A 350 14.62 -9.18 -14.34
C SER A 350 13.89 -8.06 -15.09
N ALA A 351 12.89 -7.42 -14.47
CA ALA A 351 12.19 -6.28 -15.06
C ALA A 351 13.10 -5.05 -15.20
N ILE A 352 13.95 -4.78 -14.20
CA ILE A 352 14.95 -3.69 -14.29
C ILE A 352 16.00 -3.99 -15.36
N VAL A 353 16.49 -5.24 -15.43
CA VAL A 353 17.45 -5.67 -16.46
C VAL A 353 16.83 -5.55 -17.85
N ALA A 354 15.56 -5.94 -18.03
CA ALA A 354 14.86 -5.77 -19.29
C ALA A 354 14.73 -4.29 -19.68
N ALA A 355 14.30 -3.43 -18.74
CA ALA A 355 14.22 -1.98 -18.98
C ALA A 355 15.58 -1.38 -19.36
N HIS A 356 16.67 -1.82 -18.73
CA HIS A 356 18.01 -1.38 -19.09
C HIS A 356 18.39 -1.75 -20.52
N ARG A 357 18.09 -2.98 -20.95
CA ARG A 357 18.31 -3.43 -22.33
C ARG A 357 17.48 -2.66 -23.35
N ASP A 358 16.34 -2.11 -22.93
CA ASP A 358 15.49 -1.23 -23.73
C ASP A 358 15.92 0.26 -23.67
N GLY A 359 17.04 0.57 -22.98
CA GLY A 359 17.65 1.90 -22.93
C GLY A 359 17.50 2.66 -21.62
N ALA A 360 16.95 2.05 -20.56
CA ALA A 360 16.81 2.70 -19.26
C ALA A 360 18.11 2.64 -18.43
N ASP A 361 18.92 3.70 -18.49
CA ASP A 361 20.27 3.73 -17.89
C ASP A 361 20.35 4.47 -16.56
N THR A 362 19.32 5.26 -16.24
CA THR A 362 19.24 6.05 -15.02
C THR A 362 18.05 5.65 -14.16
N VAL A 363 18.06 6.03 -12.88
CA VAL A 363 16.92 5.80 -11.98
C VAL A 363 15.63 6.41 -12.52
N PRO A 364 15.61 7.66 -13.04
CA PRO A 364 14.44 8.20 -13.73
C PRO A 364 13.93 7.32 -14.87
N ASP A 365 14.80 6.83 -15.75
CA ASP A 365 14.39 6.00 -16.90
C ASP A 365 13.79 4.67 -16.43
N VAL A 366 14.42 4.03 -15.44
CA VAL A 366 13.88 2.79 -14.84
C VAL A 366 12.55 3.05 -14.14
N ALA A 367 12.40 4.20 -13.49
CA ALA A 367 11.14 4.59 -12.85
C ALA A 367 10.03 4.82 -13.89
N GLU A 368 10.34 5.41 -15.04
CA GLU A 368 9.39 5.57 -16.14
C GLU A 368 8.98 4.22 -16.73
N ALA A 369 9.95 3.34 -17.01
CA ALA A 369 9.70 2.05 -17.65
C ALA A 369 9.02 1.02 -16.73
N THR A 370 9.36 1.00 -15.44
CA THR A 370 8.97 -0.08 -14.52
C THR A 370 8.13 0.40 -13.34
N ARG A 371 8.01 1.71 -13.12
CA ARG A 371 7.48 2.33 -11.90
C ARG A 371 8.31 2.06 -10.63
N ALA A 372 9.46 1.40 -10.69
CA ALA A 372 10.34 1.29 -9.52
C ALA A 372 10.67 2.67 -8.96
N THR A 373 10.89 2.78 -7.64
CA THR A 373 11.15 4.03 -6.88
C THR A 373 9.97 5.00 -6.73
N THR A 374 8.92 4.92 -7.56
CA THR A 374 7.75 5.85 -7.53
C THR A 374 6.81 5.68 -6.33
N GLY A 375 6.99 4.62 -5.53
CA GLY A 375 6.14 4.28 -4.38
C GLY A 375 6.62 4.90 -3.07
N CYS A 376 7.37 4.12 -2.28
CA CYS A 376 7.94 4.56 -1.00
C CYS A 376 9.39 5.08 -1.10
N GLY A 377 10.02 5.01 -2.29
CA GLY A 377 11.45 5.35 -2.48
C GLY A 377 12.45 4.35 -1.85
N GLY A 378 11.99 3.35 -1.10
CA GLY A 378 12.85 2.44 -0.34
C GLY A 378 13.79 1.56 -1.17
N CYS A 379 13.56 1.42 -2.47
CA CYS A 379 14.40 0.64 -3.39
C CYS A 379 15.38 1.50 -4.20
N THR A 380 15.41 2.83 -4.04
CA THR A 380 16.19 3.73 -4.89
C THR A 380 17.67 3.38 -4.92
N SER A 381 18.30 3.15 -3.76
CA SER A 381 19.73 2.76 -3.69
C SER A 381 20.02 1.41 -4.37
N ALA A 382 19.09 0.45 -4.26
CA ALA A 382 19.23 -0.85 -4.94
C ALA A 382 19.10 -0.70 -6.46
N VAL A 383 18.17 0.16 -6.93
CA VAL A 383 18.03 0.49 -8.35
C VAL A 383 19.27 1.22 -8.87
N GLU A 384 19.80 2.21 -8.13
CA GLU A 384 21.05 2.91 -8.47
C GLU A 384 22.22 1.94 -8.59
N GLY A 385 22.36 1.02 -7.63
CA GLY A 385 23.38 -0.02 -7.66
C GLY A 385 23.24 -0.95 -8.86
N LEU A 386 22.00 -1.37 -9.19
CA LEU A 386 21.72 -2.22 -10.35
C LEU A 386 22.03 -1.49 -11.67
N CYS A 387 21.59 -0.25 -11.83
CA CYS A 387 21.93 0.56 -13.00
C CYS A 387 23.45 0.74 -13.14
N SER A 388 24.15 0.98 -12.03
CA SER A 388 25.62 1.12 -12.04
C SER A 388 26.33 -0.17 -12.41
N TRP A 389 25.84 -1.31 -11.94
CA TRP A 389 26.38 -2.62 -12.28
C TRP A 389 26.08 -3.00 -13.74
N LEU A 390 24.85 -2.76 -14.21
CA LEU A 390 24.46 -3.08 -15.59
C LEU A 390 25.25 -2.27 -16.62
N ARG A 391 25.49 -0.98 -16.37
CA ARG A 391 26.36 -0.16 -17.24
C ARG A 391 27.78 -0.72 -17.41
N SER A 392 28.29 -1.47 -16.45
CA SER A 392 29.64 -2.06 -16.53
C SER A 392 29.65 -3.48 -17.10
N THR A 393 28.53 -4.21 -17.06
CA THR A 393 28.46 -5.64 -17.42
C THR A 393 27.58 -5.95 -18.63
N ASP A 394 26.61 -5.10 -18.95
CA ASP A 394 25.68 -5.22 -20.09
C ASP A 394 25.40 -3.80 -20.64
N PRO A 395 26.42 -3.09 -21.16
CA PRO A 395 26.27 -1.70 -21.58
C PRO A 395 25.17 -1.57 -22.63
N SER A 396 24.20 -0.70 -22.35
CA SER A 396 23.08 -0.37 -23.24
C SER A 396 23.58 -0.10 -24.67
N PRO A 397 22.87 -0.60 -25.71
CA PRO A 397 23.27 -0.39 -27.09
C PRO A 397 23.35 1.12 -27.40
N ASP A 398 24.45 1.51 -28.05
CA ASP A 398 24.82 2.88 -28.44
C ASP A 398 23.61 3.79 -28.79
N PRO A 399 23.43 4.97 -28.14
CA PRO A 399 22.35 5.90 -28.44
C PRO A 399 22.36 6.45 -29.88
N ALA A 400 23.40 6.16 -30.67
CA ALA A 400 23.48 6.51 -32.08
C ALA A 400 22.71 5.56 -33.03
N GLN A 401 22.09 4.48 -32.55
CA GLN A 401 21.21 3.64 -33.37
C GLN A 401 19.74 3.82 -32.96
N PRO A 402 18.85 4.25 -33.88
CA PRO A 402 17.44 4.35 -33.56
C PRO A 402 16.90 2.96 -33.24
N SER A 403 16.58 2.71 -31.97
CA SER A 403 15.86 1.52 -31.57
C SER A 403 14.52 1.50 -32.30
N ARG A 404 14.17 0.34 -32.87
CA ARG A 404 12.83 0.13 -33.43
C ARG A 404 11.86 0.19 -32.26
N ARG A 405 11.34 1.39 -31.95
CA ARG A 405 10.10 1.52 -31.22
C ARG A 405 9.04 0.75 -32.01
N THR A 406 8.76 -0.48 -31.60
CA THR A 406 7.48 -1.09 -31.92
C THR A 406 6.44 -0.31 -31.13
N THR A 407 5.93 0.74 -31.76
CA THR A 407 4.59 1.24 -31.43
C THR A 407 3.69 0.02 -31.33
N PRO A 408 2.86 -0.13 -30.28
CA PRO A 408 1.82 -1.14 -30.33
C PRO A 408 0.97 -0.80 -31.55
N GLU A 409 0.96 -1.67 -32.56
CA GLU A 409 -0.03 -1.58 -33.62
C GLU A 409 -1.39 -1.70 -32.94
N THR A 410 -2.15 -0.61 -32.96
CA THR A 410 -3.59 -0.66 -32.77
C THR A 410 -4.11 -1.74 -33.73
N PRO A 411 -4.75 -2.83 -33.25
CA PRO A 411 -5.28 -3.81 -34.16
C PRO A 411 -6.29 -3.10 -35.06
N ALA A 412 -6.04 -3.16 -36.37
CA ALA A 412 -6.96 -2.64 -37.36
C ALA A 412 -8.34 -3.26 -37.09
N GLN A 413 -9.32 -2.39 -36.83
CA GLN A 413 -10.72 -2.77 -36.75
C GLN A 413 -11.08 -3.46 -38.07
N THR A 414 -11.23 -4.78 -38.02
CA THR A 414 -11.81 -5.53 -39.13
C THR A 414 -13.31 -5.24 -39.06
N PRO A 415 -13.93 -4.61 -40.07
CA PRO A 415 -15.36 -4.44 -40.04
C PRO A 415 -15.99 -5.84 -40.16
N VAL A 416 -16.85 -6.18 -39.21
CA VAL A 416 -17.71 -7.37 -39.29
C VAL A 416 -19.08 -6.94 -39.84
N PRO A 417 -19.30 -6.99 -41.17
CA PRO A 417 -20.65 -7.06 -41.70
C PRO A 417 -20.80 -8.34 -42.53
N ALA A 418 -21.01 -9.46 -41.85
CA ALA A 418 -21.50 -10.68 -42.52
C ALA A 418 -22.26 -11.66 -41.60
N LEU A 419 -22.32 -11.43 -40.28
CA LEU A 419 -23.07 -12.30 -39.36
C LEU A 419 -24.46 -11.76 -38.98
N ASN A 420 -24.75 -10.49 -39.28
CA ASN A 420 -26.05 -9.85 -39.01
C ASN A 420 -27.11 -10.11 -40.10
N ALA A 421 -26.77 -10.75 -41.22
CA ALA A 421 -27.73 -11.08 -42.27
C ALA A 421 -28.42 -12.44 -42.06
N ALA A 422 -27.79 -13.38 -41.35
CA ALA A 422 -28.35 -14.71 -41.08
C ALA A 422 -29.28 -14.74 -39.85
N LEU A 423 -29.02 -13.88 -38.84
CA LEU A 423 -29.83 -13.85 -37.61
C LEU A 423 -31.15 -13.07 -37.77
N ASN A 424 -31.21 -12.11 -38.71
CA ASN A 424 -32.43 -11.35 -39.00
C ASN A 424 -33.44 -12.10 -39.90
N ALA A 425 -33.04 -13.20 -40.54
CA ALA A 425 -33.95 -14.07 -41.28
C ALA A 425 -34.70 -15.07 -40.36
N ALA A 426 -34.09 -15.48 -39.24
CA ALA A 426 -34.69 -16.42 -38.29
C ALA A 426 -35.69 -15.78 -37.30
N LEU A 427 -35.69 -14.45 -37.16
CA LEU A 427 -36.59 -13.72 -36.25
C LEU A 427 -37.84 -13.14 -36.93
N ASN A 428 -37.98 -13.26 -38.26
CA ASN A 428 -39.13 -12.76 -39.02
C ASN A 428 -40.09 -13.86 -39.55
N GLU A 429 -39.81 -15.15 -39.32
CA GLU A 429 -40.75 -16.25 -39.67
C GLU A 429 -41.57 -16.77 -38.46
N GLY A 430 -41.46 -16.11 -37.30
CA GLY A 430 -42.25 -16.42 -36.09
C GLY A 430 -43.46 -15.52 -35.84
N ALA A 431 -43.77 -14.60 -36.76
CA ALA A 431 -44.88 -13.66 -36.65
C ALA A 431 -45.61 -13.48 -37.99
N ALA A 432 -46.29 -14.54 -38.43
CA ALA A 432 -47.41 -14.51 -39.37
C ALA A 432 -48.33 -15.70 -39.12
#